data_AF-A0A656D710-F1
#
_entry.id   AF-A0A656D710-F1
#
_cell.length_a   1.000
_cell.length_b   1.000
_cell.length_c   1.000
_cell.angle_alpha   90.00
_cell.angle_beta   90.00
_cell.angle_gamma   90.00
#
_symmetry.space_group_name_H-M   'P 1'
#
loop_
_entity.id
_entity.type
_entity.pdbx_description
1 polymer ?
#
loop_
_entity_poly.entity_id
_entity_poly.type
_entity_poly.pdbx_seq_one_letter_code
_entity_poly.pdbx_strand_id
1 'polypeptide(L)'
;MKQGLSRNKACEYFGMKRKTMECLICFITITFSFSFLLFLSGCSSSKKAILNQPEINKSEFQELTYTRIGDKEKAIEHFIAGQVYELKGDYASAILEYQDALRYDKSSGIYNAIAKAYQKIGKYSLAVQMAMEAIKLDSLNIAYRETLAGIYIETFETQKAINELENILRLDSLNYNALFNLAQLYEGNKPLRSLELYNKIIENYGLEWNALQRIAELSFRLGRFSESAHALEMMIEIDPSNYDLRKLTAETYISAGELQKAKSILSELIELKPSDVQAKIRYGEVLLQLKERDDALKILNEVVSDDSVGFELKFQVVESLFKSAGEDVSLKGKAKEILKNLSSKYPNEWRAHWLLGIIASDEKDNETAFNEFKKVVDINPKIVEAWRGIVIALYEMGKFDELIRVMEDGVEKFPDDFFLNFLLGLGYHRLERNSEAVQPLERALSLDPKNIDVISTLALVYDAIGEVSKSDSLHELGLKISPDNHLILNNYSYTLAERGEKLDIALEMAKKAVEQEPENPSYLDTIGWVYFKLGDYEKAREYILKAVEKGGSSVVVEHLGDVYFKLGDKEKAMEYWKKALDKNPSNEKLKEKIKRGQM
;
A
#
# COMPACT_ATOMS: atom_id res chain seq x y z
N MET A 1 23.04 8.78 -32.96
CA MET A 1 21.84 9.23 -32.22
C MET A 1 22.16 9.41 -30.73
N LYS A 2 22.13 10.65 -30.19
CA LYS A 2 22.01 10.88 -28.74
C LYS A 2 20.52 10.96 -28.41
N GLN A 3 19.82 9.83 -28.45
CA GLN A 3 18.57 9.73 -27.71
C GLN A 3 18.96 9.38 -26.27
N GLY A 4 19.02 10.41 -25.42
CA GLY A 4 19.02 10.18 -23.99
C GLY A 4 17.74 9.45 -23.65
N LEU A 5 17.82 8.42 -22.80
CA LEU A 5 16.65 7.91 -22.10
C LEU A 5 16.00 9.13 -21.45
N SER A 6 14.87 9.59 -22.00
CA SER A 6 14.17 10.72 -21.38
C SER A 6 13.94 10.36 -19.90
N ARG A 7 14.13 11.33 -19.00
CA ARG A 7 14.05 11.18 -17.54
C ARG A 7 12.81 10.39 -17.09
N ASN A 8 11.72 10.42 -17.88
CA ASN A 8 10.49 9.65 -17.64
C ASN A 8 10.65 8.13 -17.84
N LYS A 9 11.44 7.68 -18.83
CA LYS A 9 11.65 6.24 -19.09
C LYS A 9 12.58 5.60 -18.06
N ALA A 10 13.62 6.30 -17.59
CA ALA A 10 14.49 5.80 -16.52
C ALA A 10 13.71 5.56 -15.21
N CYS A 11 12.76 6.45 -14.87
CA CYS A 11 11.87 6.27 -13.71
C CYS A 11 10.91 5.07 -13.88
N GLU A 12 10.43 4.77 -15.09
CA GLU A 12 9.65 3.56 -15.37
C GLU A 12 10.48 2.29 -15.15
N TYR A 13 11.77 2.31 -15.53
CA TYR A 13 12.69 1.18 -15.35
C TYR A 13 13.13 0.91 -13.91
N PHE A 14 13.06 1.89 -13.02
CA PHE A 14 13.29 1.67 -11.58
C PHE A 14 12.08 1.07 -10.85
N GLY A 15 10.96 0.81 -11.52
CA GLY A 15 9.71 0.44 -10.83
C GLY A 15 9.19 1.53 -9.88
N MET A 16 9.81 2.72 -9.92
CA MET A 16 9.41 3.91 -9.16
C MET A 16 8.23 4.59 -9.87
N LYS A 17 7.09 3.90 -9.92
CA LYS A 17 5.83 4.64 -9.97
C LYS A 17 5.82 5.48 -8.70
N ARG A 18 5.63 6.80 -8.83
CA ARG A 18 5.37 7.76 -7.73
C ARG A 18 4.26 7.35 -6.73
N LYS A 19 3.60 6.20 -6.95
CA LYS A 19 2.50 5.63 -6.18
C LYS A 19 2.82 4.31 -5.45
N THR A 20 4.04 3.76 -5.53
CA THR A 20 4.37 2.48 -4.86
C THR A 20 4.67 2.59 -3.36
N MET A 21 4.76 3.80 -2.79
CA MET A 21 4.67 3.99 -1.33
C MET A 21 3.24 4.04 -0.79
N GLU A 22 2.21 4.13 -1.65
CA GLU A 22 0.80 4.20 -1.23
C GLU A 22 0.05 2.87 -1.41
N CYS A 23 0.63 1.87 -2.09
CA CYS A 23 -0.07 0.64 -2.47
C CYS A 23 -0.01 -0.51 -1.45
N LEU A 24 0.65 -0.36 -0.29
CA LEU A 24 0.65 -1.40 0.75
C LEU A 24 -0.54 -1.29 1.73
N ILE A 25 -1.44 -0.31 1.56
CA ILE A 25 -2.49 0.03 2.54
C ILE A 25 -3.93 -0.29 2.06
N CYS A 26 -4.15 -0.75 0.81
CA CYS A 26 -5.52 -0.88 0.26
C CYS A 26 -5.99 -2.29 -0.14
N PHE A 27 -5.40 -3.36 0.40
CA PHE A 27 -5.77 -4.75 0.03
C PHE A 27 -6.50 -5.54 1.11
N ILE A 28 -7.41 -4.91 1.87
CA ILE A 28 -8.47 -5.63 2.60
C ILE A 28 -9.74 -4.76 2.57
N THR A 29 -10.58 -4.95 1.56
CA THR A 29 -12.06 -4.91 1.65
C THR A 29 -12.67 -5.00 0.25
N ILE A 30 -13.87 -5.60 0.22
CA ILE A 30 -14.80 -5.75 -0.92
C ILE A 30 -14.55 -6.98 -1.80
N THR A 31 -15.32 -8.03 -1.51
CA THR A 31 -16.31 -8.57 -2.46
C THR A 31 -17.24 -9.51 -1.69
N PHE A 32 -18.54 -9.17 -1.65
CA PHE A 32 -19.64 -10.02 -2.14
C PHE A 32 -20.98 -9.43 -1.68
N SER A 33 -21.74 -8.91 -2.64
CA SER A 33 -23.17 -8.64 -2.51
C SER A 33 -23.91 -9.25 -3.70
N PHE A 34 -25.14 -9.66 -3.41
CA PHE A 34 -26.24 -10.08 -4.28
C PHE A 34 -26.24 -11.51 -4.81
N SER A 35 -27.23 -12.28 -4.34
CA SER A 35 -28.35 -12.66 -5.22
C SER A 35 -29.63 -12.93 -4.44
N PHE A 36 -30.70 -12.38 -5.00
CA PHE A 36 -32.09 -12.38 -4.57
C PHE A 36 -32.81 -13.49 -5.34
N LEU A 37 -33.69 -14.27 -4.71
CA LEU A 37 -34.81 -14.93 -5.42
C LEU A 37 -35.92 -15.35 -4.45
N LEU A 38 -37.06 -14.68 -4.60
CA LEU A 38 -38.39 -15.03 -4.16
C LEU A 38 -38.85 -16.34 -4.83
N PHE A 39 -39.64 -17.17 -4.13
CA PHE A 39 -40.87 -17.71 -4.69
C PHE A 39 -41.94 -18.03 -3.62
N LEU A 40 -43.17 -17.81 -4.07
CA LEU A 40 -44.48 -17.68 -3.44
C LEU A 40 -45.11 -18.92 -2.77
N SER A 41 -45.95 -18.61 -1.76
CA SER A 41 -47.35 -19.04 -1.55
C SER A 41 -47.71 -20.49 -1.19
N GLY A 42 -48.52 -20.61 -0.14
CA GLY A 42 -49.46 -21.70 0.11
C GLY A 42 -50.57 -21.25 1.07
N CYS A 43 -51.79 -21.12 0.56
CA CYS A 43 -52.98 -20.59 1.24
C CYS A 43 -53.78 -21.60 2.08
N SER A 44 -54.58 -21.02 2.99
CA SER A 44 -55.90 -21.45 3.47
C SER A 44 -55.95 -22.61 4.49
N SER A 45 -56.86 -22.64 5.47
CA SER A 45 -58.27 -22.25 5.39
C SER A 45 -58.86 -21.75 6.71
N SER A 46 -59.79 -20.79 6.57
CA SER A 46 -60.78 -20.34 7.55
C SER A 46 -61.85 -21.38 7.85
N LYS A 47 -62.35 -21.43 9.09
CA LYS A 47 -63.77 -21.67 9.38
C LYS A 47 -64.25 -20.78 10.52
N LYS A 48 -65.37 -20.12 10.26
CA LYS A 48 -66.14 -19.25 11.14
C LYS A 48 -67.48 -19.96 11.43
N ALA A 49 -68.14 -19.50 12.49
CA ALA A 49 -69.50 -19.81 12.95
C ALA A 49 -69.58 -21.05 13.87
N ILE A 50 -70.33 -21.07 14.98
CA ILE A 50 -71.64 -20.44 15.24
C ILE A 50 -71.76 -20.07 16.73
N LEU A 51 -72.46 -18.95 16.99
CA LEU A 51 -73.00 -18.56 18.29
C LEU A 51 -73.95 -19.63 18.84
N ASN A 52 -73.71 -20.08 20.07
CA ASN A 52 -74.78 -20.48 20.98
C ASN A 52 -74.40 -20.03 22.39
N GLN A 53 -75.21 -19.13 22.94
CA GLN A 53 -75.26 -18.89 24.38
C GLN A 53 -75.68 -20.18 25.08
N PRO A 54 -75.15 -20.44 26.28
CA PRO A 54 -75.98 -20.98 27.32
C PRO A 54 -75.99 -20.06 28.55
N GLU A 55 -77.16 -20.10 29.16
CA GLU A 55 -77.62 -19.31 30.28
C GLU A 55 -76.71 -19.42 31.50
N ILE A 56 -76.76 -18.34 32.27
CA ILE A 56 -76.20 -18.17 33.60
C ILE A 56 -76.65 -19.33 34.50
N ASN A 57 -75.70 -20.16 34.93
CA ASN A 57 -75.87 -20.97 36.13
C ASN A 57 -74.96 -20.42 37.23
N LYS A 58 -75.59 -19.90 38.29
CA LYS A 58 -74.94 -19.39 39.48
C LYS A 58 -74.42 -20.56 40.31
N SER A 59 -73.11 -20.78 40.31
CA SER A 59 -72.37 -21.26 41.48
C SER A 59 -70.88 -21.32 41.18
N GLU A 60 -70.07 -20.95 42.18
CA GLU A 60 -68.61 -21.04 42.24
C GLU A 60 -67.84 -19.82 41.70
N PHE A 61 -68.11 -18.69 42.36
CA PHE A 61 -67.08 -17.72 42.67
C PHE A 61 -66.24 -18.24 43.84
N GLN A 62 -64.93 -17.94 43.80
CA GLN A 62 -63.89 -18.05 44.85
C GLN A 62 -63.08 -19.35 44.95
N GLU A 63 -61.81 -19.25 44.55
CA GLU A 63 -60.69 -19.65 45.42
C GLU A 63 -59.50 -18.69 45.24
N LEU A 64 -59.51 -17.61 46.02
CA LEU A 64 -58.30 -16.91 46.44
C LEU A 64 -57.79 -17.69 47.65
N THR A 65 -56.77 -18.55 47.45
CA THR A 65 -56.16 -19.34 48.52
C THR A 65 -55.49 -18.42 49.53
N TYR A 66 -56.04 -18.36 50.74
CA TYR A 66 -55.34 -17.87 51.94
C TYR A 66 -54.25 -18.88 52.31
N THR A 67 -52.98 -18.55 52.07
CA THR A 67 -51.83 -19.30 52.59
C THR A 67 -51.89 -19.29 54.13
N ARG A 68 -51.88 -20.45 54.79
CA ARG A 68 -51.82 -20.51 56.26
C ARG A 68 -50.45 -20.00 56.72
N ILE A 69 -50.40 -19.27 57.84
CA ILE A 69 -49.15 -18.68 58.37
C ILE A 69 -48.03 -19.73 58.51
N GLY A 70 -48.36 -20.95 58.94
CA GLY A 70 -47.39 -22.05 59.06
C GLY A 70 -46.88 -22.62 57.73
N ASP A 71 -47.57 -22.41 56.60
CA ASP A 71 -47.07 -22.83 55.28
C ASP A 71 -46.00 -21.85 54.78
N LYS A 72 -46.18 -20.54 55.07
CA LYS A 72 -45.15 -19.53 54.74
C LYS A 72 -43.86 -19.74 55.54
N GLU A 73 -43.95 -20.10 56.81
CA GLU A 73 -42.77 -20.39 57.64
C GLU A 73 -41.96 -21.57 57.09
N LYS A 74 -42.63 -22.65 56.69
CA LYS A 74 -41.98 -23.81 56.05
C LYS A 74 -41.36 -23.47 54.70
N ALA A 75 -42.04 -22.66 53.89
CA ALA A 75 -41.48 -22.18 52.63
C ALA A 75 -40.17 -21.39 52.85
N ILE A 76 -40.14 -20.52 53.86
CA ILE A 76 -38.96 -19.73 54.21
C ILE A 76 -37.83 -20.63 54.71
N GLU A 77 -38.11 -21.63 55.55
CA GLU A 77 -37.10 -22.58 56.04
C GLU A 77 -36.41 -23.31 54.90
N HIS A 78 -37.18 -23.92 54.00
CA HIS A 78 -36.66 -24.59 52.81
C HIS A 78 -35.93 -23.61 51.86
N PHE A 79 -36.44 -22.38 51.69
CA PHE A 79 -35.75 -21.38 50.87
C PHE A 79 -34.39 -20.98 51.45
N ILE A 80 -34.29 -20.78 52.77
CA ILE A 80 -33.02 -20.48 53.44
C ILE A 80 -32.06 -21.67 53.31
N ALA A 81 -32.54 -22.89 53.51
CA ALA A 81 -31.74 -24.10 53.33
C ALA A 81 -31.18 -24.19 51.89
N GLY A 82 -32.02 -23.91 50.88
CA GLY A 82 -31.60 -23.84 49.50
C GLY A 82 -30.52 -22.78 49.24
N GLN A 83 -30.67 -21.57 49.78
CA GLN A 83 -29.66 -20.50 49.68
C GLN A 83 -28.32 -20.92 50.33
N VAL A 84 -28.36 -21.63 51.45
CA VAL A 84 -27.15 -22.14 52.10
C VAL A 84 -26.43 -23.19 51.23
N TYR A 85 -27.17 -24.07 50.56
CA TYR A 85 -26.59 -25.03 49.61
C TYR A 85 -26.04 -24.33 48.37
N GLU A 86 -26.73 -23.33 47.82
CA GLU A 86 -26.27 -22.53 46.68
C GLU A 86 -24.93 -21.83 46.99
N LEU A 87 -24.80 -21.23 48.18
CA LEU A 87 -23.55 -20.60 48.64
C LEU A 87 -22.39 -21.59 48.80
N LYS A 88 -22.69 -22.86 49.09
CA LYS A 88 -21.70 -23.95 49.14
C LYS A 88 -21.35 -24.50 47.76
N GLY A 89 -22.01 -24.04 46.70
CA GLY A 89 -21.89 -24.57 45.34
C GLY A 89 -22.61 -25.89 45.11
N ASP A 90 -23.40 -26.39 46.08
CA ASP A 90 -24.22 -27.59 45.93
C ASP A 90 -25.59 -27.24 45.37
N TYR A 91 -25.60 -26.91 44.08
CA TYR A 91 -26.80 -26.47 43.38
C TYR A 91 -27.87 -27.56 43.26
N ALA A 92 -27.50 -28.85 43.27
CA ALA A 92 -28.46 -29.94 43.18
C ALA A 92 -29.30 -30.05 44.46
N SER A 93 -28.66 -29.99 45.63
CA SER A 93 -29.36 -29.94 46.92
C SER A 93 -30.15 -28.65 47.06
N ALA A 94 -29.60 -27.51 46.60
CA ALA A 94 -30.32 -26.23 46.60
C ALA A 94 -31.64 -26.30 45.81
N ILE A 95 -31.64 -26.90 44.63
CA ILE A 95 -32.84 -27.09 43.81
C ILE A 95 -33.90 -27.92 44.54
N LEU A 96 -33.52 -28.99 45.23
CA LEU A 96 -34.47 -29.83 45.97
C LEU A 96 -35.14 -29.03 47.09
N GLU A 97 -34.35 -28.30 47.89
CA GLU A 97 -34.88 -27.43 48.95
C GLU A 97 -35.79 -26.34 48.38
N TYR A 98 -35.41 -25.69 47.27
CA TYR A 98 -36.29 -24.72 46.62
C TYR A 98 -37.57 -25.33 46.06
N GLN A 99 -37.53 -26.56 45.53
CA GLN A 99 -38.71 -27.28 45.06
C GLN A 99 -39.65 -27.64 46.21
N ASP A 100 -39.11 -28.00 47.36
CA ASP A 100 -39.90 -28.21 48.57
C ASP A 100 -40.50 -26.88 49.07
N ALA A 101 -39.76 -25.78 49.01
CA ALA A 101 -40.29 -24.44 49.28
C ALA A 101 -41.48 -24.09 48.36
N LEU A 102 -41.39 -24.41 47.06
CA LEU A 102 -42.47 -24.18 46.08
C LEU A 102 -43.77 -24.94 46.39
N ARG A 103 -43.71 -26.03 47.16
CA ARG A 103 -44.92 -26.76 47.57
C ARG A 103 -45.77 -25.96 48.55
N TYR A 104 -45.14 -25.05 49.30
CA TYR A 104 -45.78 -24.25 50.33
C TYR A 104 -46.02 -22.80 49.90
N ASP A 105 -45.13 -22.22 49.10
CA ASP A 105 -45.26 -20.87 48.56
C ASP A 105 -44.84 -20.81 47.08
N LYS A 106 -45.72 -20.34 46.20
CA LYS A 106 -45.46 -20.21 44.75
C LYS A 106 -45.04 -18.79 44.40
N SER A 107 -44.10 -18.22 45.16
CA SER A 107 -43.61 -16.87 44.93
C SER A 107 -42.57 -16.80 43.82
N SER A 108 -42.55 -15.68 43.10
CA SER A 108 -41.63 -15.41 41.98
C SER A 108 -40.16 -15.55 42.36
N GLY A 109 -39.79 -15.16 43.58
CA GLY A 109 -38.43 -15.27 44.10
C GLY A 109 -37.89 -16.69 44.16
N ILE A 110 -38.73 -17.67 44.54
CA ILE A 110 -38.32 -19.09 44.62
C ILE A 110 -38.11 -19.65 43.21
N TYR A 111 -39.01 -19.36 42.27
CA TYR A 111 -38.83 -19.75 40.86
C TYR A 111 -37.53 -19.20 40.27
N ASN A 112 -37.18 -17.94 40.57
CA ASN A 112 -35.93 -17.35 40.07
C ASN A 112 -34.68 -17.98 40.72
N ALA A 113 -34.72 -18.33 42.00
CA ALA A 113 -33.61 -19.03 42.66
C ALA A 113 -33.38 -20.42 42.03
N ILE A 114 -34.45 -21.16 41.75
CA ILE A 114 -34.38 -22.43 41.02
C ILE A 114 -33.80 -22.22 39.62
N ALA A 115 -34.22 -21.16 38.91
CA ALA A 115 -33.70 -20.85 37.59
C ALA A 115 -32.17 -20.64 37.59
N LYS A 116 -31.66 -19.85 38.54
CA LYS A 116 -30.22 -19.63 38.73
C LYS A 116 -29.48 -20.92 39.06
N ALA A 117 -30.00 -21.72 39.99
CA ALA A 117 -29.38 -23.00 40.34
C ALA A 117 -29.36 -23.98 39.16
N TYR A 118 -30.44 -24.05 38.37
CA TYR A 118 -30.47 -24.85 37.13
C TYR A 118 -29.47 -24.35 36.08
N GLN A 119 -29.34 -23.03 35.92
CA GLN A 119 -28.34 -22.43 35.03
C GLN A 119 -26.93 -22.87 35.45
N LYS A 120 -26.59 -22.83 36.75
CA LYS A 120 -25.28 -23.22 37.26
C LYS A 120 -24.92 -24.68 37.03
N ILE A 121 -25.91 -25.58 36.95
CA ILE A 121 -25.68 -27.01 36.62
C ILE A 121 -25.92 -27.34 35.13
N GLY A 122 -26.03 -26.33 34.26
CA GLY A 122 -26.18 -26.51 32.82
C GLY A 122 -27.53 -27.07 32.36
N LYS A 123 -28.56 -27.10 33.23
CA LYS A 123 -29.91 -27.54 32.89
C LYS A 123 -30.74 -26.38 32.31
N TYR A 124 -30.28 -25.84 31.18
CA TYR A 124 -30.79 -24.60 30.61
C TYR A 124 -32.28 -24.60 30.26
N SER A 125 -32.82 -25.71 29.75
CA SER A 125 -34.25 -25.80 29.42
C SER A 125 -35.13 -25.64 30.65
N LEU A 126 -34.75 -26.23 31.78
CA LEU A 126 -35.43 -26.07 33.06
C LEU A 126 -35.19 -24.67 33.64
N ALA A 127 -33.98 -24.13 33.50
CA ALA A 127 -33.66 -22.77 33.94
C ALA A 127 -34.56 -21.74 33.24
N VAL A 128 -34.74 -21.82 31.92
CA VAL A 128 -35.63 -20.95 31.14
C VAL A 128 -37.08 -21.08 31.62
N GLN A 129 -37.59 -22.31 31.82
CA GLN A 129 -38.95 -22.53 32.30
C GLN A 129 -39.19 -21.85 33.66
N MET A 130 -38.27 -22.03 34.60
CA MET A 130 -38.40 -21.44 35.93
C MET A 130 -38.25 -19.92 35.92
N ALA A 131 -37.34 -19.37 35.12
CA ALA A 131 -37.19 -17.92 34.95
C ALA A 131 -38.44 -17.28 34.31
N MET A 132 -39.05 -17.94 33.32
CA MET A 132 -40.30 -17.47 32.70
C MET A 132 -41.47 -17.45 33.70
N GLU A 133 -41.61 -18.48 34.54
CA GLU A 133 -42.64 -18.47 35.60
C GLU A 133 -42.39 -17.37 36.64
N ALA A 134 -41.13 -17.11 37.01
CA ALA A 134 -40.80 -15.98 37.89
C ALA A 134 -41.23 -14.63 37.29
N ILE A 135 -40.93 -14.38 36.01
CA ILE A 135 -41.30 -13.14 35.29
C ILE A 135 -42.83 -13.04 35.10
N LYS A 136 -43.52 -14.16 34.90
CA LYS A 136 -44.98 -14.19 34.77
C LYS A 136 -45.68 -13.78 36.07
N LEU A 137 -45.12 -14.16 37.20
CA LEU A 137 -45.63 -13.81 38.53
C LEU A 137 -45.27 -12.37 38.94
N ASP A 138 -44.12 -11.86 38.48
CA ASP A 138 -43.69 -10.48 38.71
C ASP A 138 -42.96 -9.94 37.48
N SER A 139 -43.74 -9.29 36.60
CA SER A 139 -43.25 -8.85 35.28
C SER A 139 -42.38 -7.58 35.30
N LEU A 140 -42.40 -6.85 36.42
CA LEU A 140 -41.66 -5.60 36.61
C LEU A 140 -40.29 -5.83 37.26
N ASN A 141 -40.01 -7.03 37.76
CA ASN A 141 -38.74 -7.35 38.39
C ASN A 141 -37.62 -7.53 37.37
N ILE A 142 -36.70 -6.57 37.34
CA ILE A 142 -35.57 -6.54 36.40
C ILE A 142 -34.62 -7.73 36.62
N ALA A 143 -34.34 -8.09 37.87
CA ALA A 143 -33.38 -9.16 38.18
C ALA A 143 -33.81 -10.53 37.64
N TYR A 144 -35.12 -10.78 37.49
CA TYR A 144 -35.64 -12.02 36.91
C TYR A 144 -35.44 -12.03 35.39
N ARG A 145 -35.64 -10.87 34.74
CA ARG A 145 -35.34 -10.70 33.31
C ARG A 145 -33.84 -10.79 33.02
N GLU A 146 -32.99 -10.24 33.88
CA GLU A 146 -31.53 -10.37 33.78
C GLU A 146 -31.11 -11.84 33.85
N THR A 147 -31.72 -12.62 34.76
CA THR A 147 -31.46 -14.06 34.87
C THR A 147 -31.85 -14.78 33.57
N LEU A 148 -33.03 -14.50 33.01
CA LEU A 148 -33.45 -15.10 31.74
C LEU A 148 -32.56 -14.67 30.55
N ALA A 149 -32.20 -13.39 30.47
CA ALA A 149 -31.31 -12.87 29.44
C ALA A 149 -29.91 -13.52 29.52
N GLY A 150 -29.37 -13.66 30.74
CA GLY A 150 -28.10 -14.36 30.97
C GLY A 150 -28.11 -15.81 30.51
N ILE A 151 -29.20 -16.54 30.79
CA ILE A 151 -29.38 -17.91 30.29
C ILE A 151 -29.37 -17.93 28.75
N TYR A 152 -30.11 -17.03 28.08
CA TYR A 152 -30.11 -16.96 26.62
C TYR A 152 -28.76 -16.57 26.02
N ILE A 153 -27.96 -15.75 26.70
CA ILE A 153 -26.59 -15.43 26.27
C ILE A 153 -25.70 -16.68 26.35
N GLU A 154 -25.75 -17.41 27.46
CA GLU A 154 -24.97 -18.65 27.65
C GLU A 154 -25.36 -19.75 26.67
N THR A 155 -26.64 -19.82 26.27
CA THR A 155 -27.12 -20.80 25.26
C THR A 155 -26.99 -20.32 23.82
N PHE A 156 -26.36 -19.17 23.57
CA PHE A 156 -26.22 -18.55 22.25
C PHE A 156 -27.57 -18.26 21.54
N GLU A 157 -28.65 -18.08 22.29
CA GLU A 157 -29.97 -17.71 21.79
C GLU A 157 -30.09 -16.18 21.62
N THR A 158 -29.20 -15.62 20.79
CA THR A 158 -28.95 -14.17 20.66
C THR A 158 -30.20 -13.32 20.50
N GLN A 159 -31.15 -13.72 19.65
CA GLN A 159 -32.36 -12.90 19.44
C GLN A 159 -33.28 -12.86 20.67
N LYS A 160 -33.35 -13.96 21.43
CA LYS A 160 -34.14 -13.99 22.67
C LYS A 160 -33.47 -13.18 23.77
N ALA A 161 -32.14 -13.26 23.87
CA ALA A 161 -31.35 -12.42 24.77
C ALA A 161 -31.58 -10.93 24.47
N ILE A 162 -31.48 -10.52 23.20
CA ILE A 162 -31.73 -9.13 22.77
C ILE A 162 -33.13 -8.67 23.19
N ASN A 163 -34.16 -9.48 22.93
CA ASN A 163 -35.54 -9.11 23.27
C ASN A 163 -35.71 -8.89 24.79
N GLU A 164 -35.13 -9.75 25.62
CA GLU A 164 -35.21 -9.58 27.08
C GLU A 164 -34.39 -8.39 27.59
N LEU A 165 -33.22 -8.13 27.03
CA LEU A 165 -32.42 -6.95 27.36
C LEU A 165 -33.13 -5.65 26.96
N GLU A 166 -33.79 -5.62 25.80
CA GLU A 166 -34.63 -4.49 25.40
C GLU A 166 -35.85 -4.31 26.32
N ASN A 167 -36.43 -5.40 26.84
CA ASN A 167 -37.49 -5.31 27.85
C ASN A 167 -36.97 -4.73 29.16
N ILE A 168 -35.77 -5.11 29.60
CA ILE A 168 -35.12 -4.51 30.78
C ILE A 168 -34.94 -3.01 30.57
N LEU A 169 -34.42 -2.59 29.42
CA LEU A 169 -34.20 -1.17 29.10
C LEU A 169 -35.49 -0.34 28.94
N ARG A 170 -36.66 -0.99 28.76
CA ARG A 170 -37.96 -0.30 28.84
C ARG A 170 -38.39 -0.03 30.27
N LEU A 171 -38.02 -0.90 31.21
CA LEU A 171 -38.34 -0.75 32.64
C LEU A 171 -37.35 0.17 33.35
N ASP A 172 -36.06 0.00 33.04
CA ASP A 172 -34.97 0.83 33.52
C ASP A 172 -34.01 1.11 32.37
N SER A 173 -34.15 2.30 31.79
CA SER A 173 -33.37 2.69 30.62
C SER A 173 -31.87 2.88 30.89
N LEU A 174 -31.46 2.92 32.15
CA LEU A 174 -30.06 3.10 32.53
C LEU A 174 -29.40 1.79 33.00
N ASN A 175 -30.15 0.70 33.22
CA ASN A 175 -29.59 -0.55 33.73
C ASN A 175 -28.26 -0.96 33.04
N TYR A 176 -27.16 -0.91 33.80
CA TYR A 176 -25.80 -1.12 33.29
C TYR A 176 -25.63 -2.47 32.60
N ASN A 177 -26.06 -3.56 33.25
CA ASN A 177 -25.90 -4.91 32.73
C ASN A 177 -26.62 -5.07 31.40
N ALA A 178 -27.84 -4.52 31.29
CA ALA A 178 -28.62 -4.58 30.07
C ALA A 178 -28.01 -3.75 28.95
N LEU A 179 -27.53 -2.53 29.24
CA LEU A 179 -26.81 -1.70 28.27
C LEU A 179 -25.55 -2.42 27.76
N PHE A 180 -24.72 -2.92 28.66
CA PHE A 180 -23.43 -3.53 28.32
C PHE A 180 -23.59 -4.82 27.52
N ASN A 181 -24.44 -5.74 28.00
CA ASN A 181 -24.68 -7.01 27.31
C ASN A 181 -25.38 -6.80 25.96
N LEU A 182 -26.32 -5.86 25.87
CA LEU A 182 -26.99 -5.56 24.61
C LEU A 182 -26.02 -4.94 23.59
N ALA A 183 -25.14 -4.04 24.04
CA ALA A 183 -24.08 -3.49 23.20
C ALA A 183 -23.18 -4.61 22.66
N GLN A 184 -22.69 -5.51 23.53
CA GLN A 184 -21.86 -6.65 23.11
C GLN A 184 -22.52 -7.51 22.04
N LEU A 185 -23.81 -7.82 22.18
CA LEU A 185 -24.57 -8.60 21.19
C LEU A 185 -24.78 -7.85 19.87
N TYR A 186 -24.70 -6.51 19.88
CA TYR A 186 -24.86 -5.65 18.71
C TYR A 186 -23.57 -5.37 17.93
N GLU A 187 -22.39 -5.66 18.47
CA GLU A 187 -21.12 -5.34 17.78
C GLU A 187 -21.01 -5.93 16.38
N GLY A 188 -21.47 -7.16 16.19
CA GLY A 188 -21.35 -7.86 14.91
C GLY A 188 -22.37 -7.44 13.86
N ASN A 189 -23.59 -7.09 14.26
CA ASN A 189 -24.71 -6.84 13.34
C ASN A 189 -25.18 -5.38 13.27
N LYS A 190 -24.95 -4.61 14.33
CA LYS A 190 -25.36 -3.21 14.50
C LYS A 190 -24.25 -2.42 15.23
N PRO A 191 -23.02 -2.36 14.69
CA PRO A 191 -21.85 -1.81 15.38
C PRO A 191 -22.04 -0.36 15.84
N LEU A 192 -22.71 0.49 15.05
CA LEU A 192 -22.97 1.88 15.46
C LEU A 192 -23.92 1.98 16.65
N ARG A 193 -24.97 1.14 16.68
CA ARG A 193 -25.89 1.06 17.83
C ARG A 193 -25.20 0.49 19.07
N SER A 194 -24.24 -0.42 18.89
CA SER A 194 -23.39 -0.88 19.99
C SER A 194 -22.60 0.28 20.60
N LEU A 195 -21.97 1.11 19.77
CA LEU A 195 -21.22 2.29 20.25
C LEU A 195 -22.13 3.29 20.98
N GLU A 196 -23.34 3.54 20.47
CA GLU A 196 -24.33 4.38 21.16
C GLU A 196 -24.65 3.87 22.58
N LEU A 197 -24.83 2.55 22.73
CA LEU A 197 -25.10 1.94 24.04
C LEU A 197 -23.90 2.01 24.98
N TYR A 198 -22.67 1.79 24.49
CA TYR A 198 -21.47 1.97 25.31
C TYR A 198 -21.27 3.43 25.72
N ASN A 199 -21.46 4.39 24.81
CA ASN A 199 -21.37 5.81 25.13
C ASN A 199 -22.42 6.22 26.17
N LYS A 200 -23.65 5.66 26.10
CA LYS A 200 -24.67 5.84 27.14
C LYS A 200 -24.21 5.35 28.51
N ILE A 201 -23.43 4.27 28.59
CA ILE A 201 -22.83 3.82 29.85
C ILE A 201 -21.86 4.89 30.37
N ILE A 202 -20.95 5.37 29.53
CA ILE A 202 -19.96 6.39 29.93
C ILE A 202 -20.63 7.69 30.40
N GLU A 203 -21.67 8.15 29.70
CA GLU A 203 -22.42 9.36 30.05
C GLU A 203 -23.11 9.28 31.43
N ASN A 204 -23.55 8.10 31.86
CA ASN A 204 -24.38 7.93 33.06
C ASN A 204 -23.62 7.34 34.26
N TYR A 205 -22.57 6.56 34.00
CA TYR A 205 -21.80 5.83 35.02
C TYR A 205 -20.36 6.34 35.16
N GLY A 206 -19.87 7.17 34.23
CA GLY A 206 -18.51 7.71 34.24
C GLY A 206 -17.51 6.81 33.49
N LEU A 207 -16.22 6.94 33.84
CA LEU A 207 -15.11 6.27 33.15
C LEU A 207 -15.06 4.77 33.46
N GLU A 208 -15.86 3.99 32.74
CA GLU A 208 -15.97 2.54 32.91
C GLU A 208 -15.01 1.80 31.98
N TRP A 209 -13.97 1.16 32.54
CA TRP A 209 -12.89 0.51 31.78
C TRP A 209 -13.40 -0.45 30.69
N ASN A 210 -14.33 -1.35 31.06
CA ASN A 210 -14.84 -2.36 30.13
C ASN A 210 -15.60 -1.74 28.96
N ALA A 211 -16.36 -0.67 29.19
CA ALA A 211 -17.10 0.01 28.12
C ALA A 211 -16.13 0.80 27.23
N LEU A 212 -15.17 1.53 27.80
CA LEU A 212 -14.15 2.27 27.05
C LEU A 212 -13.29 1.34 26.18
N GLN A 213 -12.87 0.19 26.72
CA GLN A 213 -12.11 -0.80 25.97
C GLN A 213 -12.89 -1.28 24.74
N ARG A 214 -14.19 -1.57 24.90
CA ARG A 214 -15.03 -2.00 23.77
C ARG A 214 -15.29 -0.89 22.76
N ILE A 215 -15.45 0.36 23.21
CA ILE A 215 -15.52 1.53 22.33
C ILE A 215 -14.24 1.65 21.50
N ALA A 216 -13.07 1.57 22.15
CA ALA A 216 -11.78 1.67 21.47
C ALA A 216 -11.61 0.57 20.41
N GLU A 217 -11.76 -0.70 20.80
CA GLU A 217 -11.59 -1.85 19.90
C GLU A 217 -12.59 -1.84 18.73
N LEU A 218 -13.87 -1.54 18.99
CA LEU A 218 -14.89 -1.49 17.95
C LEU A 218 -14.66 -0.30 17.01
N SER A 219 -14.36 0.88 17.55
CA SER A 219 -14.10 2.07 16.74
C SER A 219 -12.87 1.90 15.85
N PHE A 220 -11.82 1.26 16.37
CA PHE A 220 -10.62 0.93 15.59
C PHE A 220 -10.95 0.00 14.40
N ARG A 221 -11.71 -1.09 14.64
CA ARG A 221 -12.13 -2.02 13.57
C ARG A 221 -12.98 -1.36 12.49
N LEU A 222 -13.75 -0.33 12.85
CA LEU A 222 -14.57 0.44 11.92
C LEU A 222 -13.79 1.55 11.18
N GLY A 223 -12.49 1.71 11.44
CA GLY A 223 -11.68 2.81 10.90
C GLY A 223 -11.97 4.18 11.52
N ARG A 224 -12.72 4.24 12.63
CA ARG A 224 -13.03 5.46 13.39
C ARG A 224 -11.91 5.74 14.39
N PHE A 225 -10.70 5.99 13.89
CA PHE A 225 -9.50 6.10 14.71
C PHE A 225 -9.55 7.24 15.74
N SER A 226 -10.20 8.36 15.41
CA SER A 226 -10.39 9.50 16.35
C SER A 226 -11.16 9.10 17.61
N GLU A 227 -12.31 8.43 17.44
CA GLU A 227 -13.14 7.93 18.53
C GLU A 227 -12.41 6.85 19.33
N SER A 228 -11.69 5.96 18.63
CA SER A 228 -10.85 4.95 19.27
C SER A 228 -9.78 5.58 20.17
N ALA A 229 -9.06 6.59 19.68
CA ALA A 229 -7.99 7.24 20.42
C ALA A 229 -8.53 8.00 21.64
N HIS A 230 -9.68 8.65 21.51
CA HIS A 230 -10.31 9.34 22.64
C HIS A 230 -10.76 8.36 23.74
N ALA A 231 -11.33 7.21 23.38
CA ALA A 231 -11.66 6.18 24.37
C ALA A 231 -10.41 5.65 25.10
N LEU A 232 -9.29 5.47 24.39
CA LEU A 232 -8.02 5.07 25.00
C LEU A 232 -7.44 6.18 25.90
N GLU A 233 -7.60 7.45 25.52
CA GLU A 233 -7.21 8.60 26.34
C GLU A 233 -7.98 8.64 27.66
N MET A 234 -9.30 8.40 27.63
CA MET A 234 -10.12 8.25 28.83
C MET A 234 -9.67 7.06 29.70
N MET A 235 -9.18 5.98 29.10
CA MET A 235 -8.59 4.86 29.85
C MET A 235 -7.25 5.24 30.52
N ILE A 236 -6.47 6.15 29.93
CA ILE A 236 -5.24 6.69 30.54
C ILE A 236 -5.58 7.54 31.77
N GLU A 237 -6.74 8.21 31.81
CA GLU A 237 -7.16 8.94 33.02
C GLU A 237 -7.39 7.99 34.22
N ILE A 238 -7.83 6.74 33.95
CA ILE A 238 -8.04 5.71 34.97
C ILE A 238 -6.70 5.13 35.45
N ASP A 239 -5.80 4.82 34.52
CA ASP A 239 -4.43 4.34 34.82
C ASP A 239 -3.36 5.19 34.11
N PRO A 240 -2.98 6.34 34.70
CA PRO A 240 -2.04 7.27 34.08
C PRO A 240 -0.63 6.71 33.90
N SER A 241 -0.30 5.63 34.63
CA SER A 241 1.02 4.98 34.61
C SER A 241 1.16 3.94 33.49
N ASN A 242 0.06 3.63 32.80
CA ASN A 242 0.02 2.59 31.79
C ASN A 242 0.79 2.99 30.51
N TYR A 243 2.04 2.55 30.43
CA TYR A 243 2.93 2.86 29.31
C TYR A 243 2.42 2.30 27.98
N ASP A 244 1.97 1.04 27.97
CA ASP A 244 1.53 0.37 26.75
C ASP A 244 0.23 0.97 26.20
N LEU A 245 -0.68 1.37 27.09
CA LEU A 245 -1.90 2.08 26.71
C LEU A 245 -1.56 3.43 26.06
N ARG A 246 -0.66 4.22 26.64
CA ARG A 246 -0.18 5.48 26.05
C ARG A 246 0.42 5.27 24.66
N LYS A 247 1.21 4.20 24.49
CA LYS A 247 1.79 3.84 23.19
C LYS A 247 0.69 3.53 22.17
N LEU A 248 -0.32 2.74 22.55
CA LEU A 248 -1.45 2.43 21.70
C LEU A 248 -2.25 3.70 21.33
N THR A 249 -2.48 4.60 22.28
CA THR A 249 -3.16 5.89 22.05
C THR A 249 -2.41 6.75 21.06
N ALA A 250 -1.08 6.88 21.19
CA ALA A 250 -0.25 7.63 20.26
C ALA A 250 -0.36 7.08 18.82
N GLU A 251 -0.17 5.77 18.64
CA GLU A 251 -0.27 5.11 17.32
C GLU A 251 -1.68 5.23 16.71
N THR A 252 -2.71 5.22 17.56
CA THR A 252 -4.11 5.42 17.12
C THR A 252 -4.35 6.86 16.67
N TYR A 253 -3.82 7.86 17.39
CA TYR A 253 -3.89 9.26 16.94
C TYR A 253 -3.10 9.52 15.65
N ILE A 254 -1.95 8.84 15.46
CA ILE A 254 -1.22 8.88 14.18
C ILE A 254 -2.10 8.33 13.05
N SER A 255 -2.77 7.20 13.28
CA SER A 255 -3.68 6.58 12.30
C SER A 255 -4.91 7.46 12.01
N ALA A 256 -5.35 8.25 12.99
CA ALA A 256 -6.42 9.25 12.83
C ALA A 256 -5.97 10.51 12.06
N GLY A 257 -4.66 10.71 11.84
CA GLY A 257 -4.10 11.95 11.32
C GLY A 257 -4.11 13.11 12.32
N GLU A 258 -4.44 12.86 13.59
CA GLU A 258 -4.47 13.86 14.66
C GLU A 258 -3.08 14.04 15.29
N LEU A 259 -2.15 14.51 14.46
CA LEU A 259 -0.73 14.55 14.76
C LEU A 259 -0.36 15.40 15.99
N GLN A 260 -1.10 16.47 16.29
CA GLN A 260 -0.85 17.30 17.47
C GLN A 260 -1.15 16.56 18.77
N LYS A 261 -2.19 15.72 18.80
CA LYS A 261 -2.48 14.88 19.97
C LYS A 261 -1.49 13.73 20.09
N ALA A 262 -1.15 13.09 18.97
CA ALA A 262 -0.08 12.08 18.95
C ALA A 262 1.24 12.64 19.50
N LYS A 263 1.61 13.86 19.11
CA LYS A 263 2.79 14.58 19.62
C LYS A 263 2.75 14.71 21.15
N SER A 264 1.62 15.15 21.73
CA SER A 264 1.46 15.27 23.19
C SER A 264 1.71 13.93 23.89
N ILE A 265 0.99 12.88 23.49
CA ILE A 265 1.10 11.55 24.12
C ILE A 265 2.53 10.98 23.97
N LEU A 266 3.17 11.19 22.82
CA LEU A 266 4.56 10.75 22.59
C LEU A 266 5.56 11.52 23.45
N SER A 267 5.37 12.81 23.69
CA SER A 267 6.22 13.56 24.63
C SER A 267 6.11 13.02 26.05
N GLU A 268 4.90 12.70 26.51
CA GLU A 268 4.67 12.08 27.83
C GLU A 268 5.31 10.67 27.93
N LEU A 269 5.26 9.88 26.85
CA LEU A 269 5.94 8.58 26.80
C LEU A 269 7.46 8.70 26.96
N ILE A 270 8.07 9.72 26.34
CA ILE A 270 9.51 9.98 26.45
C ILE A 270 9.87 10.45 27.85
N GLU A 271 9.02 11.27 28.49
CA GLU A 271 9.22 11.69 29.88
C GLU A 271 9.15 10.52 30.86
N LEU A 272 8.17 9.63 30.69
CA LEU A 272 8.00 8.43 31.53
C LEU A 272 9.15 7.44 31.37
N LYS A 273 9.64 7.25 30.13
CA LYS A 273 10.71 6.30 29.83
C LYS A 273 11.69 6.89 28.80
N PRO A 274 12.65 7.73 29.26
CA PRO A 274 13.61 8.38 28.36
C PRO A 274 14.52 7.44 27.57
N SER A 275 14.64 6.18 28.01
CA SER A 275 15.41 5.14 27.33
C SER A 275 14.65 4.48 26.17
N ASP A 276 13.37 4.78 25.97
CA ASP A 276 12.60 4.20 24.87
C ASP A 276 12.91 4.89 23.55
N VAL A 277 13.89 4.33 22.84
CA VAL A 277 14.37 4.84 21.54
C VAL A 277 13.24 4.84 20.50
N GLN A 278 12.34 3.85 20.53
CA GLN A 278 11.26 3.77 19.56
C GLN A 278 10.26 4.93 19.75
N ALA A 279 9.94 5.28 20.99
CA ALA A 279 9.08 6.43 21.29
C ALA A 279 9.72 7.73 20.77
N LYS A 280 11.04 7.91 20.93
CA LYS A 280 11.77 9.06 20.37
C LYS A 280 11.70 9.13 18.84
N ILE A 281 11.88 7.99 18.16
CA ILE A 281 11.77 7.92 16.69
C ILE A 281 10.36 8.29 16.24
N ARG A 282 9.32 7.71 16.86
CA ARG A 282 7.93 8.02 16.56
C ARG A 282 7.59 9.50 16.79
N TYR A 283 8.09 10.08 17.88
CA TYR A 283 7.94 11.52 18.14
C TYR A 283 8.60 12.36 17.04
N GLY A 284 9.83 12.04 16.66
CA GLY A 284 10.51 12.70 15.54
C GLY A 284 9.76 12.56 14.20
N GLU A 285 9.21 11.39 13.90
CA GLU A 285 8.38 11.15 12.70
C GLU A 285 7.11 12.02 12.68
N VAL A 286 6.43 12.15 13.82
CA VAL A 286 5.25 13.03 13.96
C VAL A 286 5.64 14.49 13.77
N LEU A 287 6.77 14.93 14.34
CA LEU A 287 7.28 16.30 14.15
C LEU A 287 7.63 16.59 12.69
N LEU A 288 8.22 15.63 11.96
CA LEU A 288 8.47 15.76 10.52
C LEU A 288 7.17 15.94 9.73
N GLN A 289 6.12 15.18 10.05
CA GLN A 289 4.80 15.32 9.40
C GLN A 289 4.13 16.67 9.72
N LEU A 290 4.31 17.18 10.95
CA LEU A 290 3.88 18.52 11.37
C LEU A 290 4.73 19.65 10.78
N LYS A 291 5.82 19.33 10.06
CA LYS A 291 6.82 20.27 9.52
C LYS A 291 7.58 21.05 10.61
N GLU A 292 7.61 20.53 11.83
CA GLU A 292 8.37 21.05 12.96
C GLU A 292 9.82 20.52 12.88
N ARG A 293 10.54 21.00 11.87
CA ARG A 293 11.81 20.41 11.43
C ARG A 293 12.90 20.46 12.49
N ASP A 294 13.09 21.60 13.15
CA ASP A 294 14.21 21.79 14.07
C ASP A 294 14.09 20.88 15.29
N ASP A 295 12.87 20.76 15.83
CA ASP A 295 12.57 19.85 16.95
C ASP A 295 12.68 18.38 16.53
N ALA A 296 12.21 18.04 15.32
CA ALA A 296 12.37 16.69 14.78
C ALA A 296 13.85 16.31 14.68
N LEU A 297 14.66 17.18 14.09
CA LEU A 297 16.09 16.97 13.92
C LEU A 297 16.80 16.86 15.28
N LYS A 298 16.41 17.66 16.27
CA LYS A 298 16.98 17.58 17.63
C LYS A 298 16.79 16.19 18.22
N ILE A 299 15.56 15.68 18.28
CA ILE A 299 15.25 14.37 18.88
C ILE A 299 15.86 13.22 18.07
N LEU A 300 15.76 13.28 16.74
CA LEU A 300 16.32 12.23 15.87
C LEU A 300 17.85 12.20 15.92
N ASN A 301 18.51 13.35 16.12
CA ASN A 301 19.96 13.42 16.32
C ASN A 301 20.41 12.76 17.62
N GLU A 302 19.62 12.83 18.70
CA GLU A 302 19.91 12.09 19.93
C GLU A 302 19.98 10.58 19.65
N VAL A 303 19.01 10.06 18.88
CA VAL A 303 18.93 8.63 18.54
C VAL A 303 20.14 8.18 17.72
N VAL A 304 20.53 8.93 16.68
CA VAL A 304 21.64 8.52 15.81
C VAL A 304 23.02 8.71 16.45
N SER A 305 23.14 9.63 17.42
CA SER A 305 24.39 9.89 18.14
C SER A 305 24.64 8.93 19.30
N ASP A 306 23.61 8.25 19.80
CA ASP A 306 23.75 7.26 20.87
C ASP A 306 24.40 5.97 20.35
N ASP A 307 25.58 5.63 20.87
CA ASP A 307 26.35 4.46 20.46
C ASP A 307 25.72 3.12 20.89
N SER A 308 24.81 3.12 21.87
CA SER A 308 24.07 1.93 22.28
C SER A 308 22.98 1.54 21.29
N VAL A 309 22.56 2.48 20.43
CA VAL A 309 21.53 2.25 19.40
C VAL A 309 22.16 1.51 18.22
N GLY A 310 21.57 0.37 17.87
CA GLY A 310 22.00 -0.45 16.74
C GLY A 310 21.69 0.18 15.37
N PHE A 311 22.25 -0.42 14.31
CA PHE A 311 22.08 0.05 12.93
C PHE A 311 20.61 0.23 12.54
N GLU A 312 19.75 -0.73 12.88
CA GLU A 312 18.36 -0.78 12.40
C GLU A 312 17.56 0.48 12.78
N LEU A 313 17.60 0.87 14.06
CA LEU A 313 16.88 2.04 14.54
C LEU A 313 17.48 3.35 13.99
N LYS A 314 18.81 3.43 13.82
CA LYS A 314 19.45 4.58 13.19
C LYS A 314 19.11 4.69 11.71
N PHE A 315 19.00 3.56 11.03
CA PHE A 315 18.60 3.50 9.64
C PHE A 315 17.13 3.91 9.47
N GLN A 316 16.23 3.49 10.37
CA GLN A 316 14.84 3.97 10.40
C GLN A 316 14.77 5.50 10.48
N VAL A 317 15.59 6.14 11.32
CA VAL A 317 15.68 7.61 11.39
C VAL A 317 16.02 8.21 10.02
N VAL A 318 17.02 7.65 9.34
CA VAL A 318 17.43 8.11 8.01
C VAL A 318 16.30 7.95 7.00
N GLU A 319 15.60 6.81 6.99
CA GLU A 319 14.46 6.58 6.10
C GLU A 319 13.36 7.61 6.32
N SER A 320 13.05 7.91 7.59
CA SER A 320 12.06 8.91 7.97
C SER A 320 12.46 10.32 7.51
N LEU A 321 13.75 10.69 7.63
CA LEU A 321 14.28 11.96 7.11
C LEU A 321 14.24 12.01 5.58
N PHE A 322 14.69 10.95 4.91
CA PHE A 322 14.73 10.87 3.45
C PHE A 322 13.32 10.94 2.84
N LYS A 323 12.37 10.18 3.38
CA LYS A 323 10.96 10.20 2.97
C LYS A 323 10.33 11.58 3.16
N SER A 324 10.63 12.24 4.28
CA SER A 324 10.06 13.55 4.61
C SER A 324 10.74 14.71 3.89
N ALA A 325 11.96 14.51 3.36
CA ALA A 325 12.71 15.54 2.68
C ALA A 325 11.97 16.05 1.44
N GLY A 326 11.51 15.17 0.54
CA GLY A 326 10.99 15.61 -0.75
C GLY A 326 12.03 16.46 -1.50
N GLU A 327 11.74 17.74 -1.73
CA GLU A 327 12.68 18.72 -2.31
C GLU A 327 13.50 19.51 -1.26
N ASP A 328 13.30 19.22 0.03
CA ASP A 328 14.00 19.87 1.13
C ASP A 328 15.48 19.47 1.20
N VAL A 329 16.33 20.38 0.73
CA VAL A 329 17.78 20.22 0.68
C VAL A 329 18.38 20.03 2.07
N SER A 330 17.81 20.63 3.11
CA SER A 330 18.34 20.55 4.49
C SER A 330 18.13 19.15 5.06
N LEU A 331 16.91 18.63 4.99
CA LEU A 331 16.60 17.28 5.46
C LEU A 331 17.35 16.21 4.67
N LYS A 332 17.43 16.37 3.33
CA LYS A 332 18.23 15.48 2.48
C LYS A 332 19.71 15.53 2.83
N GLY A 333 20.24 16.72 3.09
CA GLY A 333 21.62 16.92 3.56
C GLY A 333 21.90 16.22 4.89
N LYS A 334 20.96 16.31 5.85
CA LYS A 334 21.11 15.62 7.14
C LYS A 334 21.02 14.11 7.01
N ALA A 335 20.10 13.59 6.21
CA ALA A 335 20.03 12.15 5.91
C ALA A 335 21.34 11.66 5.29
N LYS A 336 21.91 12.41 4.34
CA LYS A 336 23.20 12.11 3.70
C LYS A 336 24.36 12.11 4.70
N GLU A 337 24.40 13.05 5.65
CA GLU A 337 25.40 13.11 6.72
C GLU A 337 25.36 11.86 7.60
N ILE A 338 24.17 11.50 8.09
CA ILE A 338 23.97 10.32 8.95
C ILE A 338 24.35 9.04 8.18
N LEU A 339 23.95 8.92 6.92
CA LEU A 339 24.31 7.79 6.07
C LEU A 339 25.82 7.62 5.90
N LYS A 340 26.56 8.71 5.70
CA LYS A 340 28.03 8.65 5.61
C LYS A 340 28.66 8.10 6.88
N ASN A 341 28.18 8.53 8.06
CA ASN A 341 28.62 7.97 9.34
C ASN A 341 28.27 6.47 9.44
N LEU A 342 27.00 6.11 9.17
CA LEU A 342 26.54 4.72 9.23
C LEU A 342 27.33 3.81 8.28
N SER A 343 27.57 4.23 7.05
CA SER A 343 28.35 3.45 6.07
C SER A 343 29.80 3.24 6.51
N SER A 344 30.38 4.18 7.28
CA SER A 344 31.74 4.06 7.80
C SER A 344 31.79 3.11 9.01
N LYS A 345 30.79 3.17 9.90
CA LYS A 345 30.69 2.34 11.10
C LYS A 345 30.24 0.90 10.77
N TYR A 346 29.43 0.73 9.73
CA TYR A 346 28.85 -0.53 9.30
C TYR A 346 29.17 -0.78 7.81
N PRO A 347 30.45 -1.01 7.45
CA PRO A 347 30.88 -1.11 6.04
C PRO A 347 30.30 -2.31 5.28
N ASN A 348 29.76 -3.31 5.98
CA ASN A 348 29.10 -4.47 5.38
C ASN A 348 27.56 -4.31 5.32
N GLU A 349 27.01 -3.14 5.66
CA GLU A 349 25.58 -2.84 5.54
C GLU A 349 25.29 -2.15 4.20
N TRP A 350 24.85 -2.93 3.22
CA TRP A 350 24.58 -2.45 1.87
C TRP A 350 23.51 -1.33 1.81
N ARG A 351 22.55 -1.32 2.75
CA ARG A 351 21.41 -0.38 2.75
C ARG A 351 21.84 1.09 2.85
N ALA A 352 22.91 1.38 3.58
CA ALA A 352 23.45 2.73 3.67
C ALA A 352 24.04 3.20 2.34
N HIS A 353 24.82 2.33 1.68
CA HIS A 353 25.38 2.59 0.35
C HIS A 353 24.28 2.75 -0.71
N TRP A 354 23.24 1.92 -0.65
CA TRP A 354 22.09 2.02 -1.54
C TRP A 354 21.44 3.40 -1.49
N LEU A 355 21.13 3.89 -0.28
CA LEU A 355 20.46 5.18 -0.14
C LEU A 355 21.38 6.37 -0.49
N LEU A 356 22.69 6.25 -0.23
CA LEU A 356 23.68 7.22 -0.71
C LEU A 356 23.76 7.27 -2.24
N GLY A 357 23.71 6.11 -2.90
CA GLY A 357 23.67 6.01 -4.36
C GLY A 357 22.43 6.66 -4.96
N ILE A 358 21.25 6.45 -4.35
CA ILE A 358 20.00 7.12 -4.76
C ILE A 358 20.10 8.64 -4.60
N ILE A 359 20.59 9.11 -3.44
CA ILE A 359 20.79 10.54 -3.19
C ILE A 359 21.73 11.17 -4.23
N ALA A 360 22.84 10.50 -4.55
CA ALA A 360 23.81 10.96 -5.54
C ALA A 360 23.22 10.98 -6.96
N SER A 361 22.46 9.95 -7.33
CA SER A 361 21.76 9.88 -8.62
C SER A 361 20.77 11.03 -8.80
N ASP A 362 20.00 11.37 -7.76
CA ASP A 362 19.10 12.53 -7.78
C ASP A 362 19.84 13.86 -7.94
N GLU A 363 21.02 13.97 -7.31
CA GLU A 363 21.91 15.13 -7.40
C GLU A 363 22.68 15.18 -8.74
N LYS A 364 22.53 14.17 -9.60
CA LYS A 364 23.29 13.97 -10.85
C LYS A 364 24.79 13.81 -10.64
N ASP A 365 25.19 13.45 -9.43
CA ASP A 365 26.56 13.05 -9.13
C ASP A 365 26.73 11.56 -9.50
N ASN A 366 26.85 11.32 -10.81
CA ASN A 366 26.92 9.98 -11.38
C ASN A 366 28.17 9.21 -10.90
N GLU A 367 29.27 9.89 -10.59
CA GLU A 367 30.48 9.25 -10.10
C GLU A 367 30.30 8.73 -8.67
N THR A 368 29.71 9.53 -7.77
CA THR A 368 29.35 9.04 -6.43
C THR A 368 28.29 7.95 -6.50
N ALA A 369 27.26 8.11 -7.35
CA ALA A 369 26.21 7.10 -7.51
C ALA A 369 26.80 5.75 -7.95
N PHE A 370 27.66 5.75 -8.95
CA PHE A 370 28.39 4.56 -9.40
C PHE A 370 29.15 3.88 -8.25
N ASN A 371 29.96 4.65 -7.52
CA ASN A 371 30.81 4.11 -6.45
C ASN A 371 29.99 3.52 -5.30
N GLU A 372 28.88 4.17 -4.92
CA GLU A 372 28.02 3.69 -3.84
C GLU A 372 27.21 2.46 -4.24
N PHE A 373 26.61 2.43 -5.45
CA PHE A 373 25.93 1.23 -5.93
C PHE A 373 26.88 0.05 -6.15
N LYS A 374 28.13 0.31 -6.56
CA LYS A 374 29.16 -0.73 -6.65
C LYS A 374 29.40 -1.39 -5.30
N LYS A 375 29.52 -0.62 -4.21
CA LYS A 375 29.63 -1.18 -2.85
C LYS A 375 28.42 -2.05 -2.48
N VAL A 376 27.21 -1.65 -2.88
CA VAL A 376 26.00 -2.47 -2.66
C VAL A 376 26.14 -3.84 -3.32
N VAL A 377 26.59 -3.87 -4.57
CA VAL A 377 26.78 -5.12 -5.33
C VAL A 377 27.93 -5.96 -4.75
N ASP A 378 29.02 -5.33 -4.31
CA ASP A 378 30.16 -6.01 -3.69
C ASP A 378 29.76 -6.71 -2.37
N ILE A 379 28.88 -6.08 -1.58
CA ILE A 379 28.37 -6.62 -0.31
C ILE A 379 27.23 -7.63 -0.54
N ASN A 380 26.28 -7.27 -1.39
CA ASN A 380 25.08 -8.06 -1.67
C ASN A 380 24.76 -8.05 -3.17
N PRO A 381 25.33 -8.97 -3.96
CA PRO A 381 25.20 -8.99 -5.41
C PRO A 381 23.79 -9.38 -5.91
N LYS A 382 22.86 -9.73 -5.01
CA LYS A 382 21.48 -10.11 -5.33
C LYS A 382 20.53 -8.92 -5.50
N ILE A 383 20.98 -7.70 -5.18
CA ILE A 383 20.17 -6.49 -5.31
C ILE A 383 20.24 -5.97 -6.75
N VAL A 384 19.27 -6.37 -7.58
CA VAL A 384 19.25 -6.01 -9.01
C VAL A 384 19.16 -4.50 -9.22
N GLU A 385 18.48 -3.78 -8.33
CA GLU A 385 18.33 -2.33 -8.42
C GLU A 385 19.68 -1.60 -8.30
N ALA A 386 20.65 -2.17 -7.58
CA ALA A 386 22.01 -1.64 -7.51
C ALA A 386 22.77 -1.82 -8.82
N TRP A 387 22.65 -2.97 -9.47
CA TRP A 387 23.19 -3.18 -10.82
C TRP A 387 22.60 -2.17 -11.80
N ARG A 388 21.28 -1.97 -11.79
CA ARG A 388 20.62 -0.96 -12.64
C ARG A 388 21.15 0.45 -12.34
N GLY A 389 21.35 0.80 -11.06
CA GLY A 389 21.94 2.07 -10.64
C GLY A 389 23.36 2.29 -11.18
N ILE A 390 24.22 1.27 -11.14
CA ILE A 390 25.57 1.33 -11.74
C ILE A 390 25.49 1.60 -13.24
N VAL A 391 24.64 0.86 -13.95
CA VAL A 391 24.50 0.97 -15.41
C VAL A 391 24.02 2.36 -15.80
N ILE A 392 23.05 2.91 -15.08
CA ILE A 392 22.53 4.26 -15.36
C ILE A 392 23.63 5.30 -15.14
N ALA A 393 24.37 5.22 -14.03
CA ALA A 393 25.48 6.13 -13.77
C ALA A 393 26.54 6.09 -14.89
N LEU A 394 26.94 4.89 -15.33
CA LEU A 394 27.91 4.72 -16.41
C LEU A 394 27.39 5.19 -17.78
N TYR A 395 26.10 4.95 -18.06
CA TYR A 395 25.45 5.40 -19.29
C TYR A 395 25.44 6.92 -19.38
N GLU A 396 25.05 7.61 -18.30
CA GLU A 396 25.03 9.07 -18.22
C GLU A 396 26.44 9.68 -18.30
N MET A 397 27.45 8.97 -17.79
CA MET A 397 28.86 9.34 -17.94
C MET A 397 29.43 9.02 -19.32
N GLY A 398 28.71 8.30 -20.18
CA GLY A 398 29.17 7.86 -21.50
C GLY A 398 30.28 6.81 -21.47
N LYS A 399 30.47 6.12 -20.34
CA LYS A 399 31.52 5.11 -20.14
C LYS A 399 31.07 3.72 -20.60
N PHE A 400 30.84 3.57 -21.90
CA PHE A 400 30.24 2.36 -22.47
C PHE A 400 31.09 1.08 -22.29
N ASP A 401 32.42 1.17 -22.30
CA ASP A 401 33.31 0.02 -22.03
C ASP A 401 33.22 -0.50 -20.59
N GLU A 402 33.08 0.39 -19.61
CA GLU A 402 32.84 0.00 -18.21
C GLU A 402 31.42 -0.58 -18.05
N LEU A 403 30.44 0.05 -18.70
CA LEU A 403 29.03 -0.35 -18.68
C LEU A 403 28.84 -1.78 -19.21
N ILE A 404 29.46 -2.12 -20.34
CA ILE A 404 29.40 -3.49 -20.90
C ILE A 404 29.99 -4.51 -19.92
N ARG A 405 31.20 -4.26 -19.39
CA ARG A 405 31.85 -5.20 -18.46
C ARG A 405 31.00 -5.47 -17.22
N VAL A 406 30.40 -4.43 -16.64
CA VAL A 406 29.50 -4.60 -15.47
C VAL A 406 28.25 -5.39 -15.85
N MET A 407 27.66 -5.11 -17.01
CA MET A 407 26.42 -5.78 -17.39
C MET A 407 26.62 -7.21 -17.87
N GLU A 408 27.77 -7.58 -18.42
CA GLU A 408 28.10 -8.98 -18.70
C GLU A 408 27.95 -9.82 -17.41
N ASP A 409 28.54 -9.37 -16.30
CA ASP A 409 28.34 -9.99 -14.98
C ASP A 409 26.88 -9.90 -14.48
N GLY A 410 26.22 -8.76 -14.75
CA GLY A 410 24.85 -8.49 -14.34
C GLY A 410 23.82 -9.42 -14.99
N VAL A 411 23.92 -9.64 -16.30
CA VAL A 411 22.99 -10.52 -17.04
C VAL A 411 23.25 -12.00 -16.76
N GLU A 412 24.47 -12.38 -16.37
CA GLU A 412 24.72 -13.74 -15.86
C GLU A 412 23.95 -14.00 -14.55
N LYS A 413 23.86 -13.01 -13.67
CA LYS A 413 23.14 -13.12 -12.38
C LYS A 413 21.64 -12.95 -12.54
N PHE A 414 21.23 -12.07 -13.45
CA PHE A 414 19.82 -11.73 -13.69
C PHE A 414 19.50 -11.87 -15.20
N PRO A 415 19.49 -13.10 -15.73
CA PRO A 415 19.31 -13.34 -17.17
C PRO A 415 17.93 -12.90 -17.69
N ASP A 416 16.97 -12.73 -16.78
CA ASP A 416 15.58 -12.38 -17.09
C ASP A 416 15.29 -10.91 -16.76
N ASP A 417 16.32 -10.13 -16.39
CA ASP A 417 16.17 -8.70 -16.20
C ASP A 417 16.14 -7.99 -17.55
N PHE A 418 14.98 -7.46 -17.90
CA PHE A 418 14.79 -6.72 -19.15
C PHE A 418 15.76 -5.55 -19.29
N PHE A 419 15.95 -4.78 -18.23
CA PHE A 419 16.70 -3.53 -18.28
C PHE A 419 18.19 -3.77 -18.52
N LEU A 420 18.78 -4.73 -17.81
CA LEU A 420 20.18 -5.10 -18.00
C LEU A 420 20.44 -5.64 -19.41
N ASN A 421 19.58 -6.54 -19.90
CA ASN A 421 19.69 -7.06 -21.27
C ASN A 421 19.55 -5.95 -22.32
N PHE A 422 18.56 -5.07 -22.19
CA PHE A 422 18.37 -3.98 -23.14
C PHE A 422 19.56 -3.02 -23.16
N LEU A 423 20.04 -2.59 -21.99
CA LEU A 423 21.17 -1.66 -21.93
C LEU A 423 22.49 -2.30 -22.34
N LEU A 424 22.69 -3.61 -22.15
CA LEU A 424 23.86 -4.33 -22.67
C LEU A 424 23.88 -4.34 -24.19
N GLY A 425 22.74 -4.68 -24.79
CA GLY A 425 22.53 -4.57 -26.22
C GLY A 425 22.80 -3.16 -26.76
N LEU A 426 22.23 -2.15 -26.10
CA LEU A 426 22.45 -0.75 -26.48
C LEU A 426 23.92 -0.34 -26.32
N GLY A 427 24.59 -0.78 -25.26
CA GLY A 427 26.01 -0.52 -25.01
C GLY A 427 26.89 -1.06 -26.14
N TYR A 428 26.71 -2.33 -26.51
CA TYR A 428 27.42 -2.92 -27.65
C TYR A 428 27.15 -2.17 -28.96
N HIS A 429 25.88 -1.86 -29.26
CA HIS A 429 25.51 -1.09 -30.45
C HIS A 429 26.22 0.28 -30.50
N ARG A 430 26.33 0.97 -29.36
CA ARG A 430 26.99 2.28 -29.26
C ARG A 430 28.50 2.23 -29.48
N LEU A 431 29.13 1.09 -29.27
CA LEU A 431 30.54 0.84 -29.59
C LEU A 431 30.72 0.19 -30.97
N GLU A 432 29.68 0.16 -31.81
CA GLU A 432 29.67 -0.49 -33.13
C GLU A 432 29.93 -2.02 -33.08
N ARG A 433 29.84 -2.62 -31.88
CA ARG A 433 29.96 -4.06 -31.63
C ARG A 433 28.62 -4.78 -31.89
N ASN A 434 28.05 -4.53 -33.07
CA ASN A 434 26.65 -4.91 -33.39
C ASN A 434 26.40 -6.42 -33.32
N SER A 435 27.36 -7.27 -33.65
CA SER A 435 27.19 -8.73 -33.56
C SER A 435 26.96 -9.20 -32.13
N GLU A 436 27.60 -8.56 -31.15
CA GLU A 436 27.48 -8.91 -29.72
C GLU A 436 26.18 -8.34 -29.11
N ALA A 437 25.62 -7.29 -29.72
CA ALA A 437 24.36 -6.68 -29.29
C ALA A 437 23.13 -7.59 -29.52
N VAL A 438 23.19 -8.54 -30.46
CA VAL A 438 22.04 -9.34 -30.90
C VAL A 438 21.44 -10.15 -29.74
N GLN A 439 22.24 -11.00 -29.10
CA GLN A 439 21.76 -11.92 -28.06
C GLN A 439 21.07 -11.20 -26.88
N PRO A 440 21.65 -10.16 -26.25
CA PRO A 440 20.98 -9.45 -25.16
C PRO A 440 19.73 -8.69 -25.62
N LEU A 441 19.71 -8.14 -26.84
CA LEU A 441 18.51 -7.48 -27.38
C LEU A 441 17.39 -8.48 -27.73
N GLU A 442 17.71 -9.65 -28.28
CA GLU A 442 16.75 -10.74 -28.49
C GLU A 442 16.17 -11.20 -27.15
N ARG A 443 17.02 -11.28 -26.10
CA ARG A 443 16.55 -11.59 -24.75
C ARG A 443 15.60 -10.52 -24.22
N ALA A 444 15.96 -9.24 -24.33
CA ALA A 444 15.09 -8.13 -23.94
C ALA A 444 13.75 -8.16 -24.71
N LEU A 445 13.77 -8.44 -26.02
CA LEU A 445 12.56 -8.57 -26.83
C LEU A 445 11.71 -9.76 -26.39
N SER A 446 12.33 -10.88 -25.99
CA SER A 446 11.58 -12.04 -25.48
C SER A 446 10.86 -11.74 -24.15
N LEU A 447 11.40 -10.84 -23.34
CA LEU A 447 10.86 -10.43 -22.03
C LEU A 447 9.75 -9.39 -22.18
N ASP A 448 9.88 -8.45 -23.12
CA ASP A 448 8.82 -7.51 -23.52
C ASP A 448 8.69 -7.43 -25.06
N PRO A 449 7.88 -8.32 -25.67
CA PRO A 449 7.76 -8.43 -27.12
C PRO A 449 7.13 -7.23 -27.83
N LYS A 450 6.59 -6.26 -27.07
CA LYS A 450 5.95 -5.06 -27.62
C LYS A 450 6.74 -3.79 -27.35
N ASN A 451 7.94 -3.92 -26.77
CA ASN A 451 8.77 -2.77 -26.45
C ASN A 451 9.32 -2.11 -27.71
N ILE A 452 8.83 -0.91 -28.02
CA ILE A 452 9.22 -0.19 -29.24
C ILE A 452 10.71 0.18 -29.25
N ASP A 453 11.32 0.46 -28.09
CA ASP A 453 12.74 0.84 -28.03
C ASP A 453 13.65 -0.36 -28.35
N VAL A 454 13.31 -1.54 -27.84
CA VAL A 454 14.04 -2.79 -28.15
C VAL A 454 13.86 -3.19 -29.60
N ILE A 455 12.62 -3.18 -30.10
CA ILE A 455 12.31 -3.49 -31.51
C ILE A 455 13.11 -2.57 -32.43
N SER A 456 13.06 -1.26 -32.16
CA SER A 456 13.81 -0.26 -32.95
C SER A 456 15.31 -0.53 -32.94
N THR A 457 15.87 -0.78 -31.76
CA THR A 457 17.32 -0.94 -31.57
C THR A 457 17.82 -2.24 -32.18
N LEU A 458 17.10 -3.36 -31.98
CA LEU A 458 17.45 -4.65 -32.57
C LEU A 458 17.32 -4.63 -34.10
N ALA A 459 16.34 -3.90 -34.65
CA ALA A 459 16.21 -3.73 -36.08
C ALA A 459 17.40 -2.99 -36.70
N LEU A 460 17.89 -1.92 -36.04
CA LEU A 460 19.11 -1.21 -36.43
C LEU A 460 20.37 -2.09 -36.28
N VAL A 461 20.43 -2.92 -35.24
CA VAL A 461 21.54 -3.86 -35.03
C VAL A 461 21.58 -4.93 -36.13
N TYR A 462 20.44 -5.53 -36.49
CA TYR A 462 20.37 -6.49 -37.59
C TYR A 462 20.74 -5.85 -38.93
N ASP A 463 20.33 -4.60 -39.16
CA ASP A 463 20.74 -3.84 -40.34
C ASP A 463 22.27 -3.70 -40.42
N ALA A 464 22.88 -3.27 -39.31
CA ALA A 464 24.32 -3.04 -39.23
C ALA A 464 25.17 -4.31 -39.42
N ILE A 465 24.63 -5.50 -39.16
CA ILE A 465 25.30 -6.79 -39.41
C ILE A 465 24.87 -7.45 -40.74
N GLY A 466 24.02 -6.80 -41.53
CA GLY A 466 23.58 -7.29 -42.84
C GLY A 466 22.42 -8.28 -42.82
N GLU A 467 21.77 -8.50 -41.68
CA GLU A 467 20.59 -9.35 -41.52
C GLU A 467 19.30 -8.60 -41.95
N VAL A 468 19.27 -8.17 -43.21
CA VAL A 468 18.25 -7.30 -43.81
C VAL A 468 16.82 -7.78 -43.55
N SER A 469 16.54 -9.07 -43.77
CA SER A 469 15.18 -9.61 -43.60
C SER A 469 14.69 -9.54 -42.15
N LYS A 470 15.58 -9.71 -41.17
CA LYS A 470 15.22 -9.62 -39.74
C LYS A 470 15.00 -8.17 -39.32
N SER A 471 15.84 -7.26 -39.82
CA SER A 471 15.69 -5.81 -39.62
C SER A 471 14.33 -5.32 -40.11
N ASP A 472 13.97 -5.62 -41.36
CA ASP A 472 12.69 -5.23 -41.95
C ASP A 472 11.50 -5.83 -41.18
N SER A 473 11.57 -7.12 -40.84
CA SER A 473 10.51 -7.79 -40.08
C SER A 473 10.25 -7.12 -38.73
N LEU A 474 11.29 -6.66 -38.03
CA LEU A 474 11.15 -5.95 -36.76
C LEU A 474 10.62 -4.53 -36.94
N HIS A 475 11.07 -3.79 -37.95
CA HIS A 475 10.51 -2.47 -38.24
C HIS A 475 9.02 -2.57 -38.60
N GLU A 476 8.62 -3.53 -39.43
CA GLU A 476 7.23 -3.80 -39.77
C GLU A 476 6.41 -4.22 -38.54
N LEU A 477 6.97 -5.03 -37.65
CA LEU A 477 6.35 -5.36 -36.36
C LEU A 477 6.13 -4.10 -35.51
N GLY A 478 7.14 -3.22 -35.42
CA GLY A 478 7.05 -1.96 -34.71
C GLY A 478 5.94 -1.05 -35.26
N LEU A 479 5.86 -0.91 -36.59
CA LEU A 479 4.79 -0.18 -37.25
C LEU A 479 3.42 -0.83 -37.05
N LYS A 480 3.34 -2.16 -36.99
CA LYS A 480 2.07 -2.85 -36.69
C LYS A 480 1.60 -2.59 -35.26
N ILE A 481 2.52 -2.52 -34.29
CA ILE A 481 2.21 -2.26 -32.88
C ILE A 481 1.86 -0.78 -32.67
N SER A 482 2.61 0.13 -33.28
CA SER A 482 2.43 1.57 -33.15
C SER A 482 2.69 2.26 -34.50
N PRO A 483 1.67 2.35 -35.37
CA PRO A 483 1.81 2.84 -36.75
C PRO A 483 2.37 4.25 -36.86
N ASP A 484 2.02 5.12 -35.91
CA ASP A 484 2.41 6.53 -35.92
C ASP A 484 3.60 6.80 -34.99
N ASN A 485 4.28 5.79 -34.47
CA ASN A 485 5.41 6.02 -33.57
C ASN A 485 6.60 6.62 -34.34
N HIS A 486 6.89 7.90 -34.06
CA HIS A 486 7.95 8.67 -34.72
C HIS A 486 9.34 8.01 -34.64
N LEU A 487 9.66 7.26 -33.58
CA LEU A 487 10.95 6.57 -33.45
C LEU A 487 11.09 5.46 -34.50
N ILE A 488 10.06 4.61 -34.64
CA ILE A 488 10.07 3.53 -35.64
C ILE A 488 10.06 4.10 -37.05
N LEU A 489 9.20 5.09 -37.31
CA LEU A 489 9.11 5.76 -38.61
C LEU A 489 10.47 6.34 -39.02
N ASN A 490 11.13 7.05 -38.10
CA ASN A 490 12.46 7.59 -38.33
C ASN A 490 13.50 6.50 -38.58
N ASN A 491 13.60 5.52 -37.69
CA ASN A 491 14.67 4.53 -37.76
C ASN A 491 14.52 3.63 -38.99
N TYR A 492 13.29 3.24 -39.34
CA TYR A 492 13.08 2.44 -40.55
C TYR A 492 13.36 3.26 -41.82
N SER A 493 12.93 4.53 -41.83
CA SER A 493 13.28 5.43 -42.93
C SER A 493 14.79 5.58 -43.09
N TYR A 494 15.53 5.72 -41.98
CA TYR A 494 16.98 5.85 -42.01
C TYR A 494 17.63 4.59 -42.58
N THR A 495 17.23 3.40 -42.11
CA THR A 495 17.71 2.11 -42.62
C THR A 495 17.44 1.92 -44.11
N LEU A 496 16.23 2.24 -44.59
CA LEU A 496 15.89 2.20 -46.01
C LEU A 496 16.73 3.18 -46.85
N ALA A 497 16.92 4.40 -46.35
CA ALA A 497 17.76 5.42 -46.99
C ALA A 497 19.23 4.99 -47.07
N GLU A 498 19.76 4.38 -46.01
CA GLU A 498 21.14 3.92 -45.98
C GLU A 498 21.40 2.85 -47.05
N ARG A 499 20.48 1.88 -47.17
CA ARG A 499 20.50 0.86 -48.21
C ARG A 499 20.20 1.39 -49.62
N GLY A 500 19.58 2.57 -49.74
CA GLY A 500 19.13 3.12 -51.02
C GLY A 500 17.87 2.43 -51.57
N GLU A 501 17.07 1.83 -50.69
CA GLU A 501 15.90 1.03 -51.04
C GLU A 501 14.60 1.75 -50.65
N LYS A 502 13.53 1.56 -51.43
CA LYS A 502 12.17 2.08 -51.12
C LYS A 502 12.18 3.56 -50.67
N LEU A 503 12.96 4.41 -51.35
CA LEU A 503 13.24 5.79 -50.94
C LEU A 503 11.99 6.67 -50.88
N ASP A 504 10.96 6.35 -51.67
CA ASP A 504 9.63 6.95 -51.64
C ASP A 504 8.90 6.68 -50.32
N ILE A 505 8.91 5.41 -49.88
CA ILE A 505 8.33 4.98 -48.60
C ILE A 505 9.12 5.57 -47.44
N ALA A 506 10.46 5.54 -47.52
CA ALA A 506 11.33 6.18 -46.54
C ALA A 506 10.99 7.67 -46.38
N LEU A 507 10.81 8.39 -47.49
CA LEU A 507 10.45 9.82 -47.46
C LEU A 507 9.10 10.07 -46.79
N GLU A 508 8.09 9.24 -47.03
CA GLU A 508 6.79 9.35 -46.35
C GLU A 508 6.92 9.17 -44.84
N MET A 509 7.65 8.15 -44.40
CA MET A 509 7.88 7.89 -42.97
C MET A 509 8.69 9.00 -42.30
N ALA A 510 9.76 9.48 -42.95
CA ALA A 510 10.58 10.57 -42.44
C ALA A 510 9.76 11.88 -42.29
N LYS A 511 8.89 12.18 -43.26
CA LYS A 511 7.98 13.33 -43.17
C LYS A 511 7.07 13.23 -41.96
N LYS A 512 6.41 12.08 -41.74
CA LYS A 512 5.56 11.86 -40.57
C LYS A 512 6.33 12.00 -39.25
N ALA A 513 7.55 11.48 -39.17
CA ALA A 513 8.39 11.62 -37.97
C ALA A 513 8.75 13.10 -37.68
N VAL A 514 9.11 13.86 -38.71
CA VAL A 514 9.43 15.29 -38.60
C VAL A 514 8.19 16.15 -38.33
N GLU A 515 7.02 15.80 -38.88
CA GLU A 515 5.75 16.47 -38.55
C GLU A 515 5.41 16.36 -37.07
N GLN A 516 5.73 15.23 -36.43
CA GLN A 516 5.52 15.01 -35.00
C GLN A 516 6.56 15.70 -34.12
N GLU A 517 7.84 15.65 -34.49
CA GLU A 517 8.92 16.33 -33.77
C GLU A 517 9.77 17.22 -34.71
N PRO A 518 9.28 18.42 -35.06
CA PRO A 518 9.88 19.27 -36.10
C PRO A 518 11.24 19.86 -35.74
N GLU A 519 11.61 19.82 -34.46
CA GLU A 519 12.90 20.32 -33.98
C GLU A 519 13.88 19.19 -33.63
N ASN A 520 13.51 17.91 -33.81
CA ASN A 520 14.40 16.81 -33.49
C ASN A 520 15.53 16.70 -34.53
N PRO A 521 16.81 16.92 -34.13
CA PRO A 521 17.92 16.94 -35.07
C PRO A 521 18.13 15.58 -35.75
N SER A 522 17.80 14.45 -35.11
CA SER A 522 17.97 13.13 -35.74
C SER A 522 16.92 12.88 -36.84
N TYR A 523 15.73 13.44 -36.69
CA TYR A 523 14.65 13.26 -37.69
C TYR A 523 14.84 14.21 -38.87
N LEU A 524 15.27 15.44 -38.59
CA LEU A 524 15.70 16.39 -39.62
C LEU A 524 16.89 15.84 -40.44
N ASP A 525 17.86 15.20 -39.78
CA ASP A 525 18.96 14.53 -40.47
C ASP A 525 18.45 13.39 -41.36
N THR A 526 17.59 12.52 -40.82
CA THR A 526 17.04 11.37 -41.57
C THR A 526 16.28 11.80 -42.82
N ILE A 527 15.35 12.76 -42.72
CA ILE A 527 14.61 13.23 -43.91
C ILE A 527 15.55 13.88 -44.93
N GLY A 528 16.55 14.64 -44.47
CA GLY A 528 17.52 15.25 -45.36
C GLY A 528 18.43 14.22 -46.03
N TRP A 529 18.78 13.15 -45.32
CA TRP A 529 19.53 12.02 -45.86
C TRP A 529 18.73 11.23 -46.89
N VAL A 530 17.42 11.06 -46.70
CA VAL A 530 16.53 10.49 -47.72
C VAL A 530 16.54 11.36 -48.98
N TYR A 531 16.41 12.70 -48.85
CA TYR A 531 16.52 13.61 -50.00
C TYR A 531 17.89 13.54 -50.69
N PHE A 532 18.96 13.39 -49.92
CA PHE A 532 20.31 13.20 -50.45
C PHE A 532 20.39 11.93 -51.33
N LYS A 533 19.84 10.81 -50.86
CA LYS A 533 19.80 9.53 -51.60
C LYS A 533 18.88 9.60 -52.83
N LEU A 534 17.83 10.44 -52.80
CA LEU A 534 16.97 10.77 -53.95
C LEU A 534 17.64 11.72 -54.97
N GLY A 535 18.80 12.31 -54.63
CA GLY A 535 19.50 13.28 -55.47
C GLY A 535 18.99 14.72 -55.37
N ASP A 536 18.02 15.02 -54.50
CA ASP A 536 17.54 16.38 -54.23
C ASP A 536 18.43 17.04 -53.16
N TYR A 537 19.67 17.36 -53.57
CA TYR A 537 20.69 17.88 -52.68
C TYR A 537 20.36 19.25 -52.06
N GLU A 538 19.51 20.04 -52.72
CA GLU A 538 19.05 21.33 -52.21
C GLU A 538 18.11 21.15 -51.01
N LYS A 539 17.11 20.25 -51.10
CA LYS A 539 16.29 19.89 -49.94
C LYS A 539 17.09 19.18 -48.86
N ALA A 540 18.03 18.30 -49.24
CA ALA A 540 18.93 17.66 -48.29
C ALA A 540 19.70 18.71 -47.46
N ARG A 541 20.22 19.75 -48.12
CA ARG A 541 20.90 20.87 -47.46
C ARG A 541 19.98 21.59 -46.48
N GLU A 542 18.75 21.88 -46.89
CA GLU A 542 17.78 22.58 -46.03
C GLU A 542 17.55 21.83 -44.71
N TYR A 543 17.24 20.53 -44.78
CA TYR A 543 16.91 19.74 -43.60
C TYR A 543 18.13 19.42 -42.74
N ILE A 544 19.24 19.01 -43.34
CA ILE A 544 20.47 18.68 -42.57
C ILE A 544 21.08 19.94 -41.95
N LEU A 545 21.00 21.11 -42.60
CA LEU A 545 21.42 22.37 -41.98
C LEU A 545 20.60 22.67 -40.73
N LYS A 546 19.27 22.56 -40.80
CA LYS A 546 18.41 22.70 -39.61
C LYS A 546 18.76 21.68 -38.53
N ALA A 547 19.07 20.43 -38.92
CA ALA A 547 19.53 19.40 -37.98
C ALA A 547 20.82 19.80 -37.24
N VAL A 548 21.79 20.38 -37.95
CA VAL A 548 23.03 20.90 -37.36
C VAL A 548 22.74 22.07 -36.41
N GLU A 549 21.89 23.01 -36.81
CA GLU A 549 21.47 24.17 -35.98
C GLU A 549 20.76 23.75 -34.69
N LYS A 550 20.00 22.64 -34.72
CA LYS A 550 19.33 22.04 -33.55
C LYS A 550 20.26 21.13 -32.72
N GLY A 551 21.57 21.20 -32.92
CA GLY A 551 22.55 20.48 -32.12
C GLY A 551 22.85 19.07 -32.59
N GLY A 552 22.76 18.81 -33.90
CA GLY A 552 23.09 17.53 -34.52
C GLY A 552 24.45 16.95 -34.12
N SER A 553 24.54 15.61 -34.15
CA SER A 553 25.74 14.85 -33.79
C SER A 553 26.88 15.03 -34.81
N SER A 554 28.08 14.52 -34.52
CA SER A 554 29.21 14.51 -35.47
C SER A 554 28.80 13.96 -36.85
N VAL A 555 28.01 12.88 -36.88
CA VAL A 555 27.49 12.27 -38.13
C VAL A 555 26.58 13.23 -38.91
N VAL A 556 25.69 13.96 -38.23
CA VAL A 556 24.81 14.96 -38.88
C VAL A 556 25.62 16.09 -39.51
N VAL A 557 26.68 16.52 -38.82
CA VAL A 557 27.60 17.54 -39.33
C VAL A 557 28.40 17.00 -40.52
N GLU A 558 28.76 15.72 -40.51
CA GLU A 558 29.41 15.04 -41.65
C GLU A 558 28.49 14.96 -42.86
N HIS A 559 27.22 14.55 -42.68
CA HIS A 559 26.21 14.51 -43.74
C HIS A 559 26.06 15.88 -44.41
N LEU A 560 26.13 16.99 -43.65
CA LEU A 560 26.08 18.33 -44.23
C LEU A 560 27.27 18.59 -45.16
N GLY A 561 28.46 18.13 -44.76
CA GLY A 561 29.66 18.19 -45.61
C GLY A 561 29.49 17.39 -46.90
N ASP A 562 28.92 16.18 -46.80
CA ASP A 562 28.62 15.32 -47.95
C ASP A 562 27.61 15.97 -48.91
N VAL A 563 26.58 16.64 -48.38
CA VAL A 563 25.61 17.42 -49.17
C VAL A 563 26.31 18.56 -49.92
N TYR A 564 27.13 19.37 -49.24
CA TYR A 564 27.86 20.46 -49.89
C TYR A 564 28.81 19.96 -50.98
N PHE A 565 29.44 18.80 -50.77
CA PHE A 565 30.28 18.17 -51.77
C PHE A 565 29.49 17.81 -53.03
N LYS A 566 28.29 17.24 -52.90
CA LYS A 566 27.40 16.92 -54.03
C LYS A 566 26.84 18.16 -54.73
N LEU A 567 26.66 19.27 -54.01
CA LEU A 567 26.31 20.57 -54.59
C LEU A 567 27.49 21.27 -55.29
N GLY A 568 28.72 20.73 -55.18
CA GLY A 568 29.92 21.29 -55.77
C GLY A 568 30.65 22.33 -54.91
N ASP A 569 30.13 22.65 -53.72
CA ASP A 569 30.74 23.58 -52.75
C ASP A 569 31.78 22.84 -51.89
N LYS A 570 32.94 22.53 -52.49
CA LYS A 570 34.01 21.75 -51.85
C LYS A 570 34.63 22.46 -50.64
N GLU A 571 34.59 23.79 -50.62
CA GLU A 571 35.12 24.58 -49.50
C GLU A 571 34.26 24.37 -48.25
N LYS A 572 32.93 24.50 -48.37
CA LYS A 572 32.03 24.19 -47.25
C LYS A 572 32.03 22.71 -46.88
N ALA A 573 32.14 21.81 -47.85
CA ALA A 573 32.27 20.38 -47.56
C ALA A 573 33.44 20.11 -46.59
N MET A 574 34.60 20.68 -46.89
CA MET A 574 35.80 20.57 -46.07
C MET A 574 35.65 21.24 -44.70
N GLU A 575 34.99 22.38 -44.63
CA GLU A 575 34.67 23.08 -43.37
C GLU A 575 33.82 22.19 -42.46
N TYR A 576 32.72 21.63 -42.97
CA TYR A 576 31.80 20.82 -42.17
C TYR A 576 32.39 19.46 -41.80
N TRP A 577 33.15 18.80 -42.67
CA TRP A 577 33.87 17.58 -42.29
C TRP A 577 34.87 17.82 -41.15
N LYS A 578 35.60 18.95 -41.15
CA LYS A 578 36.48 19.31 -40.02
C LYS A 578 35.69 19.56 -38.73
N LYS A 579 34.57 20.29 -38.80
CA LYS A 579 33.67 20.48 -37.63
C LYS A 579 33.12 19.15 -37.11
N ALA A 580 32.81 18.20 -38.00
CA ALA A 580 32.38 16.87 -37.61
C ALA A 580 33.50 16.10 -36.89
N LEU A 581 34.75 16.20 -37.37
CA LEU A 581 35.92 15.60 -36.75
C LEU A 581 36.24 16.21 -35.38
N ASP A 582 36.08 17.53 -35.22
CA ASP A 582 36.26 18.19 -33.91
C ASP A 582 35.25 17.64 -32.87
N LYS A 583 34.05 17.26 -33.31
CA LYS A 583 33.03 16.60 -32.46
C LYS A 583 33.33 15.13 -32.19
N ASN A 584 34.08 14.44 -33.05
CA ASN A 584 34.52 13.06 -32.84
C ASN A 584 35.97 12.85 -33.33
N PRO A 585 36.97 13.24 -32.53
CA PRO A 585 38.38 13.18 -32.95
C PRO A 585 38.91 11.75 -33.20
N SER A 586 38.17 10.73 -32.77
CA SER A 586 38.53 9.32 -32.95
C SER A 586 38.07 8.72 -34.28
N ASN A 587 37.29 9.46 -35.10
CA ASN A 587 36.77 8.95 -36.37
C ASN A 587 37.86 8.91 -37.46
N GLU A 588 38.54 7.77 -37.59
CA GLU A 588 39.59 7.57 -38.60
C GLU A 588 39.08 7.62 -40.04
N LYS A 589 37.86 7.13 -40.31
CA LYS A 589 37.26 7.18 -41.65
C LYS A 589 37.08 8.63 -42.12
N LEU A 590 36.62 9.52 -41.22
CA LEU A 590 36.46 10.93 -41.50
C LEU A 590 37.80 11.65 -41.69
N LYS A 591 38.85 11.27 -40.93
CA LYS A 591 40.21 11.79 -41.15
C LYS A 591 40.71 11.45 -42.56
N GLU A 592 40.46 10.22 -43.02
CA GLU A 592 40.81 9.82 -44.38
C GLU A 592 40.01 10.57 -45.45
N LYS A 593 38.69 10.73 -45.26
CA LYS A 593 37.80 11.50 -46.15
C LYS A 593 38.31 12.94 -46.34
N ILE A 594 38.64 13.62 -45.24
CA ILE A 594 39.22 14.97 -45.23
C ILE A 594 40.57 15.01 -45.96
N LYS A 595 41.44 14.04 -45.72
CA LYS A 595 42.77 13.98 -46.36
C LYS A 595 42.68 13.78 -47.88
N ARG A 596 41.74 12.95 -48.34
CA ARG A 596 41.53 12.67 -49.77
C ARG A 596 40.74 13.79 -50.47
N GLY A 597 39.95 14.57 -49.74
CA GLY A 597 39.09 15.61 -50.29
C GLY A 597 38.00 15.04 -51.21
N GLN A 598 37.58 13.81 -50.93
CA GLN A 598 36.60 13.04 -51.71
C GLN A 598 35.72 12.26 -50.73
N MET A 599 34.46 12.03 -51.11
CA MET A 599 33.49 11.24 -50.34
C MET A 599 33.90 9.78 -50.21
#